data_AF-A0A194PJS5-F1
#
_entry.id   AF-A0A194PJS5-F1
#
_cell.length_a   1.000
_cell.length_b   1.000
_cell.length_c   1.000
_cell.angle_alpha   90.00
_cell.angle_beta   90.00
_cell.angle_gamma   90.00
#
_symmetry.space_group_name_H-M   'P 1'
#
loop_
_entity.id
_entity.type
_entity.pdbx_description
1 polymer ?
#
loop_
_entity_poly.entity_id
_entity_poly.type
_entity_poly.pdbx_seq_one_letter_code
_entity_poly.pdbx_strand_id
1 'polypeptide(L)'
;MPVPDFLQEPLTLYEIAEQYWDLRAYPTQYVFSLLALVSQDKLERDKCIELSSAAGQEEWLNYCRRPRRTILEVLHDFHKSTSKLTIDILFELFSTIKPRSFSIASSALFSNGVNFDLLVAVVKYNTKLKKPRLGLTSNWLKDLQVDDNVYGWIKNGTFKYPNEVS
;
A
#
# COMPACT_ATOMS: atom_id res chain seq x y z
N MET A 1 11.81 21.28 -2.95
CA MET A 1 12.37 20.06 -3.57
C MET A 1 11.88 20.05 -5.01
N PRO A 2 12.75 19.99 -6.03
CA PRO A 2 12.32 19.94 -7.42
C PRO A 2 11.50 18.67 -7.67
N VAL A 3 10.54 18.74 -8.58
CA VAL A 3 9.75 17.57 -9.00
C VAL A 3 10.70 16.62 -9.76
N PRO A 4 10.78 15.33 -9.39
CA PRO A 4 11.59 14.35 -10.11
C PRO A 4 11.26 14.31 -11.61
N ASP A 5 12.24 14.08 -12.47
CA ASP A 5 12.07 14.13 -13.93
C ASP A 5 10.93 13.24 -14.44
N PHE A 6 10.78 12.04 -13.87
CA PHE A 6 9.70 11.10 -14.20
C PHE A 6 8.29 11.53 -13.76
N LEU A 7 8.17 12.63 -12.99
CA LEU A 7 6.90 13.26 -12.61
C LEU A 7 6.70 14.63 -13.30
N GLN A 8 7.59 15.01 -14.22
CA GLN A 8 7.44 16.26 -14.97
C GLN A 8 6.39 16.13 -16.08
N GLU A 9 6.18 14.93 -16.59
CA GLU A 9 5.12 14.64 -17.56
C GLU A 9 3.82 14.22 -16.87
N PRO A 10 2.65 14.56 -17.44
CA PRO A 10 1.37 14.15 -16.89
C PRO A 10 1.19 12.64 -16.99
N LEU A 11 0.94 12.00 -15.85
CA LEU A 11 0.65 10.57 -15.77
C LEU A 11 -0.85 10.31 -15.91
N THR A 12 -1.20 9.18 -16.49
CA THR A 12 -2.57 8.68 -16.51
C THR A 12 -2.99 8.22 -15.11
N LEU A 13 -4.29 8.24 -14.83
CA LEU A 13 -4.82 7.71 -13.57
C LEU A 13 -4.51 6.22 -13.38
N TYR A 14 -4.40 5.47 -14.48
CA TYR A 14 -4.01 4.07 -14.46
C TYR A 14 -2.58 3.89 -13.94
N GLU A 15 -1.61 4.64 -14.49
CA GLU A 15 -0.22 4.60 -14.03
C GLU A 15 -0.10 5.02 -12.56
N ILE A 16 -0.85 6.04 -12.15
CA ILE A 16 -0.91 6.48 -10.75
C ILE A 16 -1.45 5.37 -9.85
N ALA A 17 -2.56 4.75 -10.24
CA ALA A 17 -3.20 3.68 -9.47
C ALA A 17 -2.33 2.41 -9.38
N GLU A 18 -1.59 2.10 -10.44
CA GLU A 18 -0.75 0.91 -10.53
C GLU A 18 0.58 1.08 -9.79
N GLN A 19 1.27 2.20 -10.00
CA GLN A 19 2.66 2.38 -9.57
C GLN A 19 2.80 3.19 -8.28
N TYR A 20 1.81 4.03 -7.94
CA TYR A 20 1.95 5.01 -6.86
C TYR A 20 0.96 4.80 -5.72
N TRP A 21 -0.29 4.42 -5.97
CA TRP A 21 -1.30 4.28 -4.91
C TRP A 21 -1.32 2.89 -4.26
N ASP A 22 -1.29 2.87 -2.92
CA ASP A 22 -1.53 1.64 -2.16
C ASP A 22 -3.04 1.36 -2.08
N LEU A 23 -3.56 0.72 -3.12
CA LEU A 23 -4.97 0.31 -3.19
C LEU A 23 -5.34 -0.80 -2.20
N ARG A 24 -4.36 -1.39 -1.50
CA ARG A 24 -4.57 -2.38 -0.43
C ARG A 24 -4.44 -1.75 0.94
N ALA A 25 -4.25 -0.43 1.00
CA ALA A 25 -4.15 0.31 2.24
C ALA A 25 -5.37 0.10 3.13
N TYR A 26 -5.08 0.21 4.41
CA TYR A 26 -6.09 0.19 5.45
C TYR A 26 -6.85 1.52 5.48
N PRO A 27 -8.20 1.53 5.39
CA PRO A 27 -9.00 2.75 5.40
C PRO A 27 -9.01 3.39 6.79
N THR A 28 -8.40 4.56 6.90
CA THR A 28 -8.40 5.35 8.15
C THR A 28 -9.76 6.00 8.39
N GLN A 29 -10.01 6.53 9.59
CA GLN A 29 -11.22 7.31 9.86
C GLN A 29 -11.34 8.55 8.93
N TYR A 30 -10.20 9.10 8.48
CA TYR A 30 -10.16 10.20 7.51
C TYR A 30 -10.78 9.82 6.16
N VAL A 31 -10.59 8.58 5.70
CA VAL A 31 -11.26 8.09 4.48
C VAL A 31 -12.78 8.20 4.62
N PHE A 32 -13.32 7.88 5.78
CA PHE A 32 -14.76 8.00 6.04
C PHE A 32 -15.22 9.45 6.14
N SER A 33 -14.41 10.37 6.68
CA SER A 33 -14.77 11.80 6.66
C SER A 33 -14.82 12.36 5.24
N LEU A 34 -13.93 11.92 4.35
CA LEU A 34 -13.96 12.31 2.93
C LEU A 34 -15.20 11.76 2.22
N LEU A 35 -15.54 10.49 2.47
CA LEU A 35 -16.76 9.89 1.90
C LEU A 35 -18.04 10.58 2.40
N ALA A 36 -18.11 10.91 3.70
CA ALA A 36 -19.22 11.65 4.27
C ALA A 36 -19.40 13.03 3.61
N LEU A 37 -18.30 13.71 3.32
CA LEU A 37 -18.31 15.05 2.71
C LEU A 37 -18.95 15.05 1.32
N VAL A 38 -18.67 14.03 0.50
CA VAL A 38 -19.19 13.94 -0.88
C VAL A 38 -20.53 13.22 -1.01
N SER A 39 -20.93 12.49 0.03
CA SER A 39 -22.07 11.59 -0.06
C SER A 39 -23.40 12.33 -0.20
N GLN A 40 -24.17 11.93 -1.21
CA GLN A 40 -25.53 12.41 -1.46
C GLN A 40 -26.60 11.42 -0.95
N ASP A 41 -26.20 10.19 -0.61
CA ASP A 41 -27.08 9.20 0.00
C ASP A 41 -27.06 9.37 1.52
N LYS A 42 -28.23 9.60 2.13
CA LYS A 42 -28.31 9.87 3.56
C LYS A 42 -27.79 8.71 4.41
N LEU A 43 -28.09 7.46 4.05
CA LEU A 43 -27.72 6.30 4.85
C LEU A 43 -26.21 6.09 4.83
N GLU A 44 -25.59 6.15 3.65
CA GLU A 44 -24.13 6.03 3.53
C GLU A 44 -23.43 7.20 4.22
N ARG A 45 -23.92 8.43 4.04
CA ARG A 45 -23.35 9.61 4.70
C ARG A 45 -23.38 9.50 6.22
N ASP A 46 -24.53 9.16 6.80
CA ASP A 46 -24.70 9.06 8.24
C ASP A 46 -23.78 7.96 8.81
N LYS A 47 -23.62 6.84 8.10
CA LYS A 47 -22.69 5.77 8.50
C LYS A 47 -21.22 6.19 8.38
N CYS A 48 -20.84 6.92 7.34
CA CYS A 48 -19.50 7.49 7.21
C CYS A 48 -19.19 8.49 8.33
N ILE A 49 -20.15 9.35 8.69
CA ILE A 49 -20.01 10.28 9.83
C ILE A 49 -19.77 9.50 11.12
N GLU A 50 -20.57 8.47 11.40
CA GLU A 50 -20.39 7.60 12.57
C GLU A 50 -18.96 7.03 12.61
N LEU A 51 -18.51 6.37 11.53
CA LEU A 51 -17.20 5.71 11.44
C LEU A 51 -16.02 6.68 11.52
N SER A 52 -16.21 7.93 11.09
CA SER A 52 -15.18 8.98 11.18
C SER A 52 -15.12 9.69 12.54
N SER A 53 -16.15 9.54 13.37
CA SER A 53 -16.25 10.23 14.65
C SER A 53 -15.43 9.58 15.76
N ALA A 54 -15.10 10.36 16.80
CA ALA A 54 -14.44 9.83 17.99
C ALA A 54 -15.30 8.78 18.72
N ALA A 55 -16.62 8.97 18.76
CA ALA A 55 -17.55 8.04 19.38
C ALA A 55 -17.67 6.71 18.61
N GLY A 56 -17.51 6.74 17.29
CA GLY A 56 -17.55 5.56 16.42
C GLY A 56 -16.24 4.79 16.29
N GLN A 57 -15.24 5.07 17.14
CA GLN A 57 -13.93 4.41 17.08
C GLN A 57 -14.03 2.89 17.15
N GLU A 58 -14.85 2.36 18.05
CA GLU A 58 -15.02 0.91 18.23
C GLU A 58 -15.71 0.27 17.01
N GLU A 59 -16.71 0.95 16.47
CA GLU A 59 -17.41 0.53 15.26
C GLU A 59 -16.46 0.52 14.05
N TRP A 60 -15.62 1.56 13.90
CA TRP A 60 -14.58 1.59 12.88
C TRP A 60 -13.53 0.50 13.07
N LEU A 61 -13.13 0.18 14.30
CA LEU A 61 -12.22 -0.95 14.56
C LEU A 61 -12.85 -2.30 14.14
N ASN A 62 -14.14 -2.48 14.40
CA ASN A 62 -14.90 -3.67 14.02
C ASN A 62 -15.11 -3.80 12.52
N TYR A 63 -15.46 -2.69 11.88
CA TYR A 63 -15.71 -2.64 10.44
C TYR A 63 -14.37 -2.72 9.69
N CYS A 64 -13.36 -1.91 10.01
CA CYS A 64 -12.13 -1.85 9.23
C CYS A 64 -11.00 -2.73 9.80
N ARG A 65 -10.53 -2.43 11.01
CA ARG A 65 -9.20 -2.89 11.48
C ARG A 65 -9.13 -4.38 11.73
N ARG A 66 -10.07 -4.89 12.52
CA ARG A 66 -10.13 -6.30 12.95
C ARG A 66 -10.31 -7.26 11.77
N PRO A 67 -11.20 -7.00 10.78
CA PRO A 67 -11.31 -7.85 9.60
C PRO A 67 -10.24 -7.56 8.53
N ARG A 68 -9.42 -6.52 8.71
CA ARG A 68 -8.44 -6.02 7.73
C ARG A 68 -9.12 -5.72 6.39
N ARG A 69 -10.20 -4.92 6.45
CA ARG A 69 -10.86 -4.40 5.24
C ARG A 69 -9.92 -3.43 4.55
N THR A 70 -9.85 -3.51 3.23
CA THR A 70 -9.06 -2.63 2.37
C THR A 70 -9.88 -1.43 1.92
N ILE A 71 -9.20 -0.38 1.49
CA ILE A 71 -9.85 0.83 0.99
C ILE A 71 -10.77 0.55 -0.21
N LEU A 72 -10.37 -0.33 -1.15
CA LEU A 72 -11.23 -0.71 -2.29
C LEU A 72 -12.52 -1.43 -1.86
N GLU A 73 -12.46 -2.25 -0.82
CA GLU A 73 -13.67 -2.90 -0.28
C GLU A 73 -14.60 -1.88 0.39
N VAL A 74 -14.05 -0.85 1.04
CA VAL A 74 -14.87 0.27 1.55
C VAL A 74 -15.50 1.03 0.39
N LEU A 75 -14.74 1.37 -0.64
CA LEU A 75 -15.29 2.07 -1.81
C LEU A 75 -16.40 1.25 -2.50
N HIS A 76 -16.29 -0.08 -2.49
CA HIS A 76 -17.35 -0.97 -2.96
C HIS A 76 -18.57 -0.99 -2.03
N ASP A 77 -18.37 -1.07 -0.72
CA ASP A 77 -19.48 -1.08 0.26
C ASP A 77 -20.26 0.25 0.27
N PHE A 78 -19.57 1.39 0.05
CA PHE A 78 -20.14 2.75 -0.01
C PHE A 78 -20.25 3.24 -1.46
N HIS A 79 -20.76 2.39 -2.35
CA HIS A 79 -20.73 2.63 -3.80
C HIS A 79 -21.44 3.92 -4.24
N LYS A 80 -22.50 4.37 -3.53
CA LYS A 80 -23.20 5.61 -3.90
C LYS A 80 -22.34 6.83 -3.59
N SER A 81 -21.64 6.84 -2.46
CA SER A 81 -20.68 7.89 -2.08
C SER A 81 -19.46 7.86 -2.98
N THR A 82 -18.93 6.67 -3.27
CA THR A 82 -17.80 6.45 -4.19
C THR A 82 -18.09 7.01 -5.59
N SER A 83 -19.33 6.91 -6.08
CA SER A 83 -19.72 7.47 -7.39
C SER A 83 -19.61 9.00 -7.49
N LYS A 84 -19.39 9.68 -6.37
CA LYS A 84 -19.25 11.14 -6.27
C LYS A 84 -17.81 11.60 -6.02
N LEU A 85 -16.84 10.68 -6.00
CA LEU A 85 -15.43 11.03 -5.83
C LEU A 85 -14.90 11.77 -7.05
N THR A 86 -14.23 12.89 -6.80
CA THR A 86 -13.44 13.61 -7.80
C THR A 86 -11.98 13.15 -7.75
N ILE A 87 -11.20 13.46 -8.78
CA ILE A 87 -9.77 13.13 -8.84
C ILE A 87 -9.02 13.69 -7.63
N ASP A 88 -9.29 14.94 -7.25
CA ASP A 88 -8.64 15.58 -6.10
C ASP A 88 -8.85 14.79 -4.81
N ILE A 89 -10.06 14.26 -4.60
CA ILE A 89 -10.38 13.46 -3.41
C ILE A 89 -9.72 12.09 -3.48
N LEU A 90 -9.53 11.51 -4.67
CA LEU A 90 -8.78 10.26 -4.80
C LEU A 90 -7.32 10.43 -4.32
N PHE A 91 -6.70 11.58 -4.58
CA PHE A 91 -5.35 11.90 -4.07
C PHE A 91 -5.29 12.07 -2.55
N GLU A 92 -6.36 12.58 -1.93
CA GLU A 92 -6.50 12.63 -0.47
C GLU A 92 -6.76 11.25 0.15
N LEU A 93 -7.46 10.39 -0.59
CA LEU A 93 -7.96 9.10 -0.12
C LEU A 93 -6.91 8.00 -0.17
N PHE A 94 -6.13 7.92 -1.25
CA PHE A 94 -5.12 6.88 -1.43
C PHE A 94 -3.73 7.32 -0.95
N SER A 95 -3.16 6.55 -0.02
CA SER A 95 -1.77 6.71 0.37
C SER A 95 -0.83 6.17 -0.70
N THR A 96 0.41 6.66 -0.74
CA THR A 96 1.42 6.15 -1.66
C THR A 96 1.95 4.77 -1.25
N ILE A 97 2.31 3.95 -2.23
CA ILE A 97 3.06 2.69 -2.03
C ILE A 97 4.39 3.03 -1.36
N LYS A 98 4.73 2.27 -0.31
CA LYS A 98 6.00 2.42 0.40
C LYS A 98 7.02 1.42 -0.15
N PRO A 99 8.30 1.81 -0.32
CA PRO A 99 9.35 0.87 -0.70
C PRO A 99 9.51 -0.22 0.36
N ARG A 100 9.86 -1.43 -0.07
CA ARG A 100 10.02 -2.59 0.82
C ARG A 100 11.47 -3.01 0.90
N SER A 101 12.02 -2.97 2.12
CA SER A 101 13.38 -3.44 2.39
C SER A 101 13.42 -4.96 2.57
N PHE A 102 14.45 -5.57 2.01
CA PHE A 102 14.82 -6.97 2.22
C PHE A 102 16.30 -7.03 2.59
N SER A 103 16.69 -8.06 3.34
CA SER A 103 18.11 -8.33 3.58
C SER A 103 18.71 -9.02 2.36
N ILE A 104 19.90 -8.56 1.96
CA ILE A 104 20.71 -9.25 0.95
C ILE A 104 21.16 -10.58 1.55
N ALA A 105 20.90 -11.68 0.85
CA ALA A 105 21.12 -13.05 1.27
C ALA A 105 22.40 -13.67 0.68
N SER A 106 23.20 -12.87 -0.02
CA SER A 106 24.49 -13.28 -0.61
C SER A 106 25.64 -12.39 -0.14
N SER A 107 26.87 -12.83 -0.42
CA SER A 107 28.07 -12.02 -0.20
C SER A 107 28.53 -11.36 -1.50
N ALA A 108 28.89 -10.08 -1.43
CA ALA A 108 29.44 -9.33 -2.56
C ALA A 108 30.80 -9.87 -3.05
N LEU A 109 31.50 -10.67 -2.25
CA LEU A 109 32.82 -11.21 -2.59
C LEU A 109 32.79 -12.15 -3.79
N PHE A 110 31.73 -12.94 -3.95
CA PHE A 110 31.66 -13.96 -5.00
C PHE A 110 31.25 -13.40 -6.36
N SER A 111 30.53 -12.27 -6.37
CA SER A 111 29.99 -11.64 -7.58
C SER A 111 30.69 -10.33 -7.94
N ASN A 112 31.80 -9.98 -7.26
CA ASN A 112 32.41 -8.65 -7.32
C ASN A 112 31.40 -7.51 -7.11
N GLY A 113 30.36 -7.75 -6.32
CA GLY A 113 29.27 -6.81 -6.06
C GLY A 113 28.29 -6.59 -7.24
N VAL A 114 28.38 -7.36 -8.32
CA VAL A 114 27.50 -7.21 -9.49
C VAL A 114 26.13 -7.85 -9.24
N ASN A 115 26.11 -9.03 -8.62
CA ASN A 115 24.89 -9.79 -8.36
C ASN A 115 24.65 -9.94 -6.86
N PHE A 116 23.38 -9.93 -6.47
CA PHE A 116 22.97 -10.24 -5.10
C PHE A 116 21.71 -11.09 -5.07
N ASP A 117 21.57 -11.88 -4.02
CA ASP A 117 20.41 -12.75 -3.82
C ASP A 117 19.48 -12.14 -2.78
N LEU A 118 18.18 -12.33 -2.98
CA LEU A 118 17.14 -12.03 -1.99
C LEU A 118 16.42 -13.31 -1.60
N LEU A 119 16.31 -13.55 -0.30
CA LEU A 119 15.43 -14.61 0.23
C LEU A 119 14.11 -13.97 0.69
N VAL A 120 13.04 -14.19 -0.07
CA VAL A 120 11.75 -13.54 0.16
C VAL A 120 10.67 -14.56 0.51
N ALA A 121 10.08 -14.42 1.70
CA ALA A 121 8.88 -15.16 2.06
C ALA A 121 7.66 -14.56 1.34
N VAL A 122 6.98 -15.36 0.52
CA VAL A 122 5.75 -14.94 -0.16
C VAL A 122 4.61 -14.78 0.84
N VAL A 123 4.19 -13.54 1.08
CA VAL A 123 3.13 -13.24 2.04
C VAL A 123 1.76 -13.56 1.43
N LYS A 124 1.09 -14.56 2.01
CA LYS A 124 -0.30 -14.90 1.74
C LYS A 124 -0.96 -15.37 3.04
N TYR A 125 -2.07 -14.73 3.42
CA TYR A 125 -2.81 -15.11 4.63
C TYR A 125 -4.31 -14.88 4.46
N ASN A 126 -5.12 -15.55 5.28
CA ASN A 126 -6.57 -15.40 5.27
C ASN A 126 -7.02 -14.44 6.39
N THR A 127 -8.10 -13.71 6.17
CA THR A 127 -8.76 -12.89 7.19
C THR A 127 -10.14 -13.44 7.47
N LYS A 128 -10.91 -12.78 8.35
CA LYS A 128 -12.34 -13.06 8.51
C LYS A 128 -13.13 -12.82 7.21
N LEU A 129 -12.58 -12.01 6.30
CA LEU A 129 -13.13 -11.82 4.96
C LEU A 129 -12.67 -12.98 4.06
N LYS A 130 -13.56 -13.45 3.18
CA LYS A 130 -13.35 -14.67 2.39
C LYS A 130 -12.14 -14.62 1.44
N LYS A 131 -11.73 -13.43 0.97
CA LYS A 131 -10.67 -13.28 -0.02
C LYS A 131 -9.29 -13.29 0.67
N PRO A 132 -8.33 -14.13 0.24
CA PRO A 132 -6.98 -14.14 0.81
C PRO A 132 -6.28 -12.79 0.57
N ARG A 133 -5.45 -12.40 1.53
CA ARG A 133 -4.60 -11.21 1.46
C ARG A 133 -3.21 -11.59 0.97
N LEU A 134 -2.75 -10.87 -0.03
CA LEU A 134 -1.44 -11.04 -0.65
C LEU A 134 -0.58 -9.84 -0.31
N GLY A 135 0.66 -10.07 0.10
CA GLY A 135 1.64 -8.98 0.23
C GLY A 135 1.96 -8.41 -1.15
N LEU A 136 1.92 -7.08 -1.28
CA LEU A 136 2.15 -6.36 -2.54
C LEU A 136 3.50 -6.75 -3.16
N THR A 137 4.61 -6.40 -2.50
CA THR A 137 5.95 -6.63 -3.04
C THR A 137 6.31 -8.11 -3.15
N SER A 138 5.94 -8.94 -2.17
CA SER A 138 6.37 -10.35 -2.16
C SER A 138 5.70 -11.18 -3.26
N ASN A 139 4.46 -10.87 -3.63
CA ASN A 139 3.79 -11.55 -4.74
C ASN A 139 4.19 -10.94 -6.08
N TRP A 140 4.42 -9.62 -6.14
CA TRP A 140 5.01 -9.00 -7.33
C TRP A 140 6.37 -9.62 -7.68
N LEU A 141 7.28 -9.74 -6.69
CA LEU A 141 8.58 -10.40 -6.86
C LEU A 141 8.47 -11.88 -7.26
N LYS A 142 7.44 -12.58 -6.78
CA LYS A 142 7.21 -13.99 -7.11
C LYS A 142 6.88 -14.17 -8.60
N ASP A 143 6.18 -13.20 -9.19
CA ASP A 143 5.66 -13.30 -10.55
C ASP A 143 6.67 -12.80 -11.60
N LEU A 144 7.80 -12.21 -11.18
CA LEU A 144 8.89 -11.76 -12.06
C LEU A 144 9.52 -12.92 -12.84
N GLN A 145 9.91 -12.61 -14.07
CA GLN A 145 10.66 -13.49 -14.96
C GLN A 145 12.12 -13.05 -15.05
N VAL A 146 12.95 -13.90 -15.65
CA VAL A 146 14.32 -13.52 -16.02
C VAL A 146 14.27 -12.30 -16.94
N ASP A 147 15.22 -11.38 -16.76
CA ASP A 147 15.33 -10.10 -17.48
C ASP A 147 14.29 -9.02 -17.12
N ASP A 148 13.37 -9.28 -16.18
CA ASP A 148 12.51 -8.23 -15.63
C ASP A 148 13.32 -7.21 -14.80
N ASN A 149 12.96 -5.93 -14.93
CA ASN A 149 13.62 -4.85 -14.21
C ASN A 149 13.03 -4.64 -12.81
N VAL A 150 13.89 -4.53 -11.80
CA VAL A 150 13.51 -4.17 -10.43
C VAL A 150 14.18 -2.87 -10.03
N TYR A 151 13.38 -1.85 -9.73
CA TYR A 151 13.88 -0.54 -9.30
C TYR A 151 14.02 -0.49 -7.78
N GLY A 152 15.20 -0.07 -7.32
CA GLY A 152 15.50 0.04 -5.90
C GLY A 152 16.87 0.66 -5.63
N TRP A 153 17.24 0.66 -4.36
CA TRP A 153 18.56 1.13 -3.91
C TRP A 153 19.05 0.30 -2.74
N ILE A 154 20.36 0.25 -2.57
CA ILE A 154 20.99 -0.43 -1.44
C ILE A 154 21.05 0.54 -0.26
N LYS A 155 20.54 0.10 0.89
CA LYS A 155 20.71 0.81 2.16
C LYS A 155 21.79 0.12 2.98
N ASN A 156 22.84 0.87 3.34
CA ASN A 156 23.91 0.34 4.19
C ASN A 156 23.36 -0.13 5.54
N GLY A 157 23.57 -1.41 5.83
CA GLY A 157 23.17 -2.04 7.09
C GLY A 157 24.20 -1.82 8.20
N THR A 158 23.77 -2.06 9.43
CA THR A 158 24.65 -2.10 10.61
C THR A 158 25.17 -3.51 10.90
N PHE A 159 24.56 -4.54 10.29
CA PHE A 159 24.94 -5.93 10.47
C PHE A 159 26.19 -6.23 9.63
N LYS A 160 27.36 -6.12 10.26
CA LYS A 160 28.66 -6.42 9.66
C LYS A 160 29.25 -7.65 10.34
N TYR A 161 30.04 -8.41 9.60
CA TYR A 161 30.89 -9.42 10.22
C TYR A 161 31.80 -8.76 11.26
N PRO A 162 32.11 -9.46 12.37
CA PRO A 162 33.13 -9.00 13.29
C PRO A 162 34.43 -8.74 12.52
N ASN A 163 35.11 -7.63 12.80
CA ASN A 163 36.49 -7.49 12.38
C ASN A 163 37.27 -8.59 13.11
N GLU A 164 38.06 -9.39 12.39
CA GLU A 164 38.91 -10.40 13.03
C GLU A 164 39.74 -9.72 14.12
N VAL A 165 39.58 -10.19 15.37
CA VAL A 165 40.42 -9.77 16.47
C VAL A 165 41.72 -10.56 16.31
N SER A 166 42.69 -9.96 15.63
CA SER A 166 44.08 -10.40 15.58
C SER A 166 44.76 -10.25 16.94
#